data_AF-A0A934HZW3-F1
#
_entry.id   AF-A0A934HZW3-F1
#
_cell.length_a   1.000
_cell.length_b   1.000
_cell.length_c   1.000
_cell.angle_alpha   90.00
_cell.angle_beta   90.00
_cell.angle_gamma   90.00
#
_symmetry.space_group_name_H-M   'P 1'
#
loop_
_entity.id
_entity.type
_entity.pdbx_description
1 polymer ?
#
loop_
_entity_poly.entity_id
_entity_poly.type
_entity_poly.pdbx_seq_one_letter_code
_entity_poly.pdbx_strand_id
1 'polypeptide(L)'
;MARSSRTHDIHPISIRELEVIRSGDVTPGMRRVVLGGPGLRAHTRDGHGMPEFISDGFDDDVRIIFPDPVTGSRPYPPPGGDGRLKWNDEVNRLFRTYTVRKYDAEAGEVTIDFARHGKGLAEGWAVSAAPGAKVWVAGPKRCGALPIHADHLVLVGDMTALPAIGRCLEELPTGTPVTALVEVPERHDVQQLATSASVDLRWVIRAEGGNLAEAFEALEWPAGRVYVWCAGEAGQLRGMRQVIRDHDVDPADREITGYWREQTDGDGGGAAPLHALAELADVSGGLALRAAVRMGLFTAVDEGKDTPAAVAVATGTAESAVLRFARYLEARGLLCLETGDRGGVSEVTRIGLTAMGRELVDPESRAVQMLAGPGLVELLAFLHLDEAVRTGGAVELGTAHWAGEIDPAALAVRVDRQRQASEAATTAAAMVEALDAVTDGSRRPVVGFAGAAADVYAQECSNRRPDVSVVCLVPDGATDVPLTEVVTCRSYSTGESVDDVDTLVVVDPFALAAPAGLADLLAATGVPNLVLVTRQVEESGGDADDYADDLVRLCVTGTSVPTRREIRDTLERAGYTMDGAVAVGWGFWAVAATRR
;
A
#
# COMPACT_ATOMS: atom_id res chain seq x y z
N MET A 1 -14.65 6.06 -4.94
CA MET A 1 -14.82 6.94 -6.13
C MET A 1 -13.50 7.03 -6.89
N ALA A 2 -13.55 7.28 -8.21
CA ALA A 2 -12.35 7.30 -9.06
C ALA A 2 -11.35 8.36 -8.57
N ARG A 3 -10.11 7.92 -8.29
CA ARG A 3 -9.02 8.77 -7.75
C ARG A 3 -8.47 9.79 -8.76
N SER A 4 -8.84 9.69 -10.04
CA SER A 4 -8.44 10.56 -11.15
C SER A 4 -9.49 10.43 -12.26
N SER A 5 -9.71 11.49 -13.04
CA SER A 5 -10.59 11.52 -14.21
C SER A 5 -9.94 10.88 -15.44
N ARG A 6 -8.62 10.65 -15.40
CA ARG A 6 -7.88 9.89 -16.40
C ARG A 6 -8.09 8.39 -16.19
N THR A 7 -8.32 7.68 -17.28
CA THR A 7 -8.25 6.21 -17.29
C THR A 7 -6.81 5.77 -17.08
N HIS A 8 -6.62 4.77 -16.22
CA HIS A 8 -5.32 4.23 -15.90
C HIS A 8 -5.30 2.73 -16.14
N ASP A 9 -4.35 2.28 -16.94
CA ASP A 9 -4.07 0.86 -17.12
C ASP A 9 -3.01 0.42 -16.09
N ILE A 10 -3.20 -0.77 -15.53
CA ILE A 10 -2.28 -1.34 -14.55
C ILE A 10 -1.62 -2.56 -15.19
N HIS A 11 -0.30 -2.54 -15.22
CA HIS A 11 0.52 -3.61 -15.77
C HIS A 11 1.28 -4.36 -14.66
N PRO A 12 1.54 -5.67 -14.82
CA PRO A 12 2.41 -6.39 -13.90
C PRO A 12 3.83 -5.81 -13.94
N ILE A 13 4.45 -5.66 -12.76
CA ILE A 13 5.81 -5.11 -12.66
C ILE A 13 6.82 -6.13 -13.19
N SER A 14 7.47 -5.78 -14.30
CA SER A 14 8.61 -6.51 -14.84
C SER A 14 9.93 -5.82 -14.45
N ILE A 15 10.94 -6.60 -14.06
CA ILE A 15 12.34 -6.12 -13.97
C ILE A 15 13.02 -6.45 -15.28
N ARG A 16 13.69 -5.46 -15.89
CA ARG A 16 14.37 -5.56 -17.18
C ARG A 16 15.82 -5.16 -17.02
N GLU A 17 16.75 -5.96 -17.54
CA GLU A 17 18.13 -5.49 -17.73
C GLU A 17 18.16 -4.64 -18.99
N LEU A 18 18.50 -3.36 -18.85
CA LEU A 18 18.71 -2.45 -19.97
C LEU A 18 20.15 -1.95 -19.97
N GLU A 19 20.62 -1.53 -21.15
CA GLU A 19 21.93 -0.93 -21.34
C GLU A 19 21.82 0.45 -21.97
N VAL A 20 22.76 1.32 -21.64
CA VAL A 20 22.89 2.64 -22.26
C VAL A 20 23.26 2.46 -23.73
N ILE A 21 22.41 2.96 -24.63
CA ILE A 21 22.69 3.03 -26.06
C ILE A 21 23.47 4.31 -26.36
N ARG A 22 23.01 5.43 -25.79
CA ARG A 22 23.64 6.75 -25.94
C ARG A 22 23.23 7.68 -24.79
N SER A 23 24.02 8.72 -24.57
CA SER A 23 23.73 9.77 -23.60
C SER A 23 24.26 11.11 -24.09
N GLY A 24 23.61 12.21 -23.71
CA GLY A 24 24.04 13.56 -24.05
C GLY A 24 23.35 14.61 -23.18
N ASP A 25 23.94 15.79 -23.10
CA ASP A 25 23.37 16.90 -22.35
C ASP A 25 22.33 17.62 -23.22
N VAL A 26 21.11 17.77 -22.70
CA VAL A 26 20.03 18.56 -23.32
C VAL A 26 20.23 20.03 -22.98
N THR A 27 20.54 20.27 -21.71
CA THR A 27 21.02 21.56 -21.17
C THR A 27 22.15 21.25 -20.19
N PRO A 28 22.92 22.27 -19.71
CA PRO A 28 23.92 22.04 -18.67
C PRO A 28 23.34 21.37 -17.41
N GLY A 29 22.09 21.65 -17.04
CA GLY A 29 21.38 21.06 -15.91
C GLY A 29 20.57 19.80 -16.22
N MET A 30 20.50 19.33 -17.47
CA MET A 30 19.69 18.15 -17.84
C MET A 30 20.46 17.19 -18.75
N ARG A 31 20.63 15.95 -18.32
CA ARG A 31 21.27 14.89 -19.14
C ARG A 31 20.26 13.85 -19.59
N ARG A 32 20.22 13.58 -20.89
CA ARG A 32 19.42 12.53 -21.50
C ARG A 32 20.23 11.25 -21.62
N VAL A 33 19.64 10.14 -21.20
CA VAL A 33 20.17 8.79 -21.38
C VAL A 33 19.13 7.95 -22.11
N VAL A 34 19.54 7.31 -23.19
CA VAL A 34 18.72 6.37 -23.95
C VAL A 34 19.16 4.96 -23.60
N LEU A 35 18.21 4.17 -23.11
CA LEU A 35 18.39 2.79 -22.72
C LEU A 35 17.73 1.87 -23.75
N GLY A 36 18.30 0.69 -23.94
CA GLY A 36 17.78 -0.32 -24.85
C GLY A 36 18.16 -1.73 -24.40
N GLY A 37 17.75 -2.72 -25.17
CA GLY A 37 18.11 -4.11 -24.95
C GLY A 37 16.94 -5.09 -25.08
N PRO A 38 17.23 -6.40 -25.14
CA PRO A 38 16.20 -7.43 -25.33
C PRO A 38 15.18 -7.46 -24.20
N GLY A 39 15.52 -6.94 -23.01
CA GLY A 39 14.63 -6.85 -21.87
C GLY A 39 13.37 -6.00 -22.11
N LEU A 40 13.34 -5.13 -23.14
CA LEU A 40 12.14 -4.37 -23.51
C LEU A 40 11.07 -5.21 -24.22
N ARG A 41 11.43 -6.37 -24.78
CA ARG A 41 10.47 -7.27 -25.42
C ARG A 41 9.74 -8.14 -24.38
N ALA A 42 8.67 -8.78 -24.81
CA ALA A 42 8.04 -9.84 -24.03
C ALA A 42 9.06 -10.95 -23.74
N HIS A 43 9.10 -11.42 -22.49
CA HIS A 43 10.04 -12.43 -22.03
C HIS A 43 9.43 -13.30 -20.94
N THR A 44 10.09 -14.39 -20.58
CA THR A 44 9.67 -15.24 -19.45
C THR A 44 10.57 -14.98 -18.25
N ARG A 45 9.96 -14.81 -17.07
CA ARG A 45 10.66 -14.68 -15.79
C ARG A 45 10.05 -15.67 -14.80
N ASP A 46 10.87 -16.56 -14.24
CA ASP A 46 10.45 -17.54 -13.22
C ASP A 46 9.22 -18.38 -13.64
N GLY A 47 9.14 -18.74 -14.92
CA GLY A 47 7.99 -19.48 -15.48
C GLY A 47 6.77 -18.63 -15.84
N HIS A 48 6.78 -17.33 -15.55
CA HIS A 48 5.70 -16.40 -15.87
C HIS A 48 6.02 -15.56 -17.12
N GLY A 49 5.06 -15.46 -18.04
CA GLY A 49 5.16 -14.58 -19.21
C GLY A 49 5.01 -13.12 -18.83
N MET A 50 6.05 -12.32 -19.07
CA MET A 50 6.06 -10.87 -18.89
C MET A 50 5.76 -10.18 -20.23
N PRO A 51 4.89 -9.16 -20.26
CA PRO A 51 4.61 -8.40 -21.48
C PRO A 51 5.84 -7.60 -21.94
N GLU A 52 5.77 -7.09 -23.16
CA GLU A 52 6.72 -6.07 -23.61
C GLU A 52 6.61 -4.78 -22.78
N PHE A 53 7.60 -3.91 -22.89
CA PHE A 53 7.57 -2.62 -22.22
C PHE A 53 6.47 -1.76 -22.84
N ILE A 54 5.64 -1.17 -21.99
CA ILE A 54 4.53 -0.31 -22.40
C ILE A 54 4.74 1.01 -21.66
N SER A 55 4.57 2.13 -22.35
CA SER A 55 4.50 3.43 -21.72
C SER A 55 3.74 4.38 -22.62
N ASP A 56 2.47 4.54 -22.30
CA ASP A 56 1.50 5.29 -23.11
C ASP A 56 1.01 6.56 -22.39
N GLY A 57 1.42 6.77 -21.13
CA GLY A 57 1.13 7.97 -20.36
C GLY A 57 2.33 8.93 -20.27
N PHE A 58 2.05 10.22 -20.22
CA PHE A 58 3.07 11.26 -20.23
C PHE A 58 3.88 11.33 -18.92
N ASP A 59 3.30 10.88 -17.81
CA ASP A 59 3.86 10.87 -16.47
C ASP A 59 4.20 9.45 -15.98
N ASP A 60 4.23 8.48 -16.89
CA ASP A 60 4.66 7.12 -16.58
C ASP A 60 6.08 7.12 -15.99
N ASP A 61 6.25 6.40 -14.89
CA ASP A 61 7.52 6.30 -14.19
C ASP A 61 8.07 4.88 -14.12
N VAL A 62 9.39 4.79 -14.09
CA VAL A 62 10.12 3.56 -13.85
C VAL A 62 11.06 3.72 -12.66
N ARG A 63 11.31 2.63 -11.96
CA ARG A 63 12.37 2.57 -10.95
C ARG A 63 13.64 2.05 -11.60
N ILE A 64 14.69 2.85 -11.60
CA ILE A 64 16.02 2.49 -12.10
C ILE A 64 16.89 2.15 -10.90
N ILE A 65 17.44 0.94 -10.88
CA ILE A 65 18.38 0.48 -9.84
C ILE A 65 19.79 0.62 -10.42
N PHE A 66 20.54 1.55 -9.85
CA PHE A 66 21.89 1.87 -10.29
C PHE A 66 22.91 0.87 -9.74
N PRO A 67 24.05 0.68 -10.41
CA PRO A 67 25.20 0.03 -9.82
C PRO A 67 25.63 0.75 -8.54
N ASP A 68 26.03 -0.02 -7.53
CA ASP A 68 26.65 0.51 -6.33
C ASP A 68 27.95 1.27 -6.72
N PRO A 69 28.11 2.54 -6.31
CA PRO A 69 29.23 3.36 -6.75
C PRO A 69 30.58 2.92 -6.16
N VAL A 70 30.57 2.10 -5.10
CA VAL A 70 31.78 1.59 -4.43
C VAL A 70 32.15 0.22 -4.95
N THR A 71 31.18 -0.69 -5.06
CA THR A 71 31.43 -2.10 -5.39
C THR A 71 31.14 -2.44 -6.85
N GLY A 72 30.37 -1.62 -7.56
CA GLY A 72 29.85 -1.91 -8.89
C GLY A 72 28.76 -2.99 -8.92
N SER A 73 28.32 -3.49 -7.77
CA SER A 73 27.25 -4.49 -7.69
C SER A 73 25.94 -3.92 -8.22
N ARG A 74 25.12 -4.76 -8.88
CA ARG A 74 23.79 -4.39 -9.34
C ARG A 74 22.79 -5.35 -8.71
N PRO A 75 22.38 -5.12 -7.44
CA PRO A 75 21.52 -6.05 -6.74
C PRO A 75 20.22 -6.20 -7.53
N TYR A 76 19.88 -7.44 -7.81
CA TYR A 76 18.63 -7.80 -8.44
C TYR A 76 17.55 -7.85 -7.36
N PRO A 77 16.42 -7.14 -7.48
CA PRO A 77 15.30 -7.29 -6.55
C PRO A 77 14.71 -8.68 -6.73
N PRO A 78 14.84 -9.59 -5.74
CA PRO A 78 14.33 -10.94 -5.91
C PRO A 78 12.80 -10.93 -5.96
N PRO A 79 12.18 -11.95 -6.59
CA PRO A 79 10.75 -12.14 -6.51
C PRO A 79 10.31 -12.30 -5.05
N GLY A 80 9.15 -11.73 -4.70
CA GLY A 80 8.50 -11.89 -3.40
C GLY A 80 7.91 -13.27 -3.15
N GLY A 81 7.70 -14.06 -4.21
CA GLY A 81 6.94 -15.31 -4.17
C GLY A 81 5.42 -15.11 -4.25
N ASP A 82 4.95 -13.88 -4.09
CA ASP A 82 3.54 -13.43 -4.14
C ASP A 82 3.22 -12.62 -5.42
N GLY A 83 4.12 -12.62 -6.40
CA GLY A 83 4.04 -11.80 -7.61
C GLY A 83 4.55 -10.35 -7.45
N ARG A 84 5.02 -9.94 -6.26
CA ARG A 84 5.70 -8.65 -6.03
C ARG A 84 7.22 -8.79 -6.10
N LEU A 85 7.93 -7.67 -6.06
CA LEU A 85 9.40 -7.61 -5.97
C LEU A 85 9.79 -7.29 -4.53
N LYS A 86 10.79 -7.98 -3.99
CA LYS A 86 11.40 -7.63 -2.70
C LYS A 86 12.36 -6.46 -2.89
N TRP A 87 11.98 -5.32 -2.34
CA TRP A 87 12.81 -4.11 -2.30
C TRP A 87 13.57 -4.10 -0.97
N ASN A 88 14.67 -4.84 -0.90
CA ASN A 88 15.52 -4.89 0.30
C ASN A 88 16.31 -3.59 0.49
N ASP A 89 16.97 -3.43 1.64
CA ASP A 89 17.75 -2.23 1.95
C ASP A 89 18.84 -1.91 0.91
N GLU A 90 19.46 -2.93 0.32
CA GLU A 90 20.49 -2.75 -0.72
C GLU A 90 19.90 -2.14 -1.98
N VAL A 91 18.78 -2.67 -2.48
CA VAL A 91 18.06 -2.14 -3.64
C VAL A 91 17.46 -0.77 -3.32
N ASN A 92 16.89 -0.57 -2.13
CA ASN A 92 16.29 0.70 -1.70
C ASN A 92 17.28 1.87 -1.70
N ARG A 93 18.53 1.61 -1.30
CA ARG A 93 19.59 2.62 -1.39
C ARG A 93 19.93 2.99 -2.84
N LEU A 94 19.81 2.03 -3.75
CA LEU A 94 20.31 2.12 -5.12
C LEU A 94 19.27 2.47 -6.19
N PHE A 95 17.97 2.44 -5.89
CA PHE A 95 16.97 2.80 -6.90
C PHE A 95 16.53 4.27 -6.80
N ARG A 96 16.20 4.87 -7.94
CA ARG A 96 15.42 6.12 -8.01
C ARG A 96 14.31 5.99 -9.04
N THR A 97 13.26 6.77 -8.86
CA THR A 97 12.13 6.84 -9.79
C THR A 97 12.41 7.92 -10.83
N TYR A 98 12.15 7.62 -12.09
CA TYR A 98 12.32 8.53 -13.22
C TYR A 98 11.17 8.42 -14.21
N THR A 99 10.76 9.55 -14.77
CA THR A 99 9.78 9.61 -15.85
C THR A 99 10.34 8.96 -17.13
N VAL A 100 9.51 8.19 -17.81
CA VAL A 100 9.75 7.75 -19.18
C VAL A 100 9.54 8.94 -20.12
N ARG A 101 10.62 9.59 -20.55
CA ARG A 101 10.56 10.79 -21.40
C ARG A 101 10.04 10.49 -22.82
N LYS A 102 10.41 9.33 -23.35
CA LYS A 102 9.94 8.80 -24.63
C LYS A 102 10.16 7.30 -24.65
N TYR A 103 9.18 6.54 -25.13
CA TYR A 103 9.35 5.15 -25.50
C TYR A 103 9.18 4.98 -27.02
N ASP A 104 10.15 4.36 -27.68
CA ASP A 104 10.16 4.07 -29.11
C ASP A 104 10.15 2.55 -29.30
N ALA A 105 8.95 1.98 -29.50
CA ALA A 105 8.77 0.54 -29.58
C ALA A 105 9.44 -0.07 -30.82
N GLU A 106 9.48 0.67 -31.94
CA GLU A 106 10.11 0.20 -33.19
C GLU A 106 11.63 0.14 -33.04
N ALA A 107 12.24 1.18 -32.46
CA ALA A 107 13.67 1.18 -32.17
C ALA A 107 14.04 0.28 -30.98
N GLY A 108 13.09 -0.03 -30.09
CA GLY A 108 13.35 -0.72 -28.84
C GLY A 108 14.18 0.14 -27.89
N GLU A 109 13.81 1.42 -27.75
CA GLU A 109 14.55 2.40 -26.98
C GLU A 109 13.64 3.12 -25.98
N VAL A 110 14.13 3.33 -24.76
CA VAL A 110 13.48 4.16 -23.74
C VAL A 110 14.40 5.31 -23.35
N THR A 111 13.87 6.52 -23.39
CA THR A 111 14.60 7.75 -23.07
C THR A 111 14.26 8.20 -21.66
N ILE A 112 15.29 8.52 -20.87
CA ILE A 112 15.18 9.03 -19.51
C ILE A 112 16.01 10.32 -19.40
N ASP A 113 15.42 11.36 -18.82
CA ASP A 113 16.07 12.65 -18.58
C ASP A 113 16.41 12.80 -17.08
N PHE A 114 17.66 13.18 -16.79
CA PHE A 114 18.23 13.32 -15.46
C PHE A 114 18.53 14.79 -15.16
N ALA A 115 17.73 15.40 -14.28
CA ALA A 115 18.00 16.72 -13.75
C ALA A 115 19.25 16.68 -12.85
N ARG A 116 20.15 17.65 -13.02
CA ARG A 116 21.39 17.80 -12.25
C ARG A 116 21.18 18.78 -11.11
N HIS A 117 21.49 18.36 -9.90
CA HIS A 117 21.37 19.19 -8.70
C HIS A 117 22.64 19.11 -7.82
N GLY A 118 23.76 18.67 -8.40
CA GLY A 118 25.11 18.76 -7.87
C GLY A 118 25.58 17.61 -6.97
N LYS A 119 24.68 16.74 -6.47
CA LYS A 119 25.00 15.63 -5.55
C LYS A 119 23.94 14.53 -5.60
N GLY A 120 24.34 13.29 -5.86
CA GLY A 120 23.45 12.13 -5.69
C GLY A 120 23.87 10.92 -6.52
N LEU A 121 23.38 9.73 -6.12
CA LEU A 121 23.67 8.45 -6.78
C LEU A 121 23.34 8.50 -8.29
N ALA A 122 22.13 8.91 -8.62
CA ALA A 122 21.64 8.88 -9.99
C ALA A 122 22.30 9.94 -10.88
N GLU A 123 22.58 11.12 -10.34
CA GLU A 123 23.34 12.16 -11.05
C GLU A 123 24.78 11.69 -11.35
N GLY A 124 25.48 11.14 -10.34
CA GLY A 124 26.83 10.61 -10.51
C GLY A 124 26.90 9.48 -11.53
N TRP A 125 25.93 8.57 -11.50
CA TRP A 125 25.79 7.53 -12.53
C TRP A 125 25.48 8.14 -13.91
N ALA A 126 24.51 9.05 -14.03
CA ALA A 126 24.10 9.60 -15.32
C ALA A 126 25.25 10.36 -16.01
N VAL A 127 26.06 11.11 -15.24
CA VAL A 127 27.25 11.82 -15.75
C VAL A 127 28.29 10.85 -16.30
N SER A 128 28.48 9.71 -15.63
CA SER A 128 29.44 8.68 -16.04
C SER A 128 28.88 7.63 -17.00
N ALA A 129 27.58 7.68 -17.29
CA ALA A 129 26.89 6.73 -18.16
C ALA A 129 27.49 6.77 -19.57
N ALA A 130 28.06 5.65 -19.98
CA ALA A 130 28.64 5.43 -21.30
C ALA A 130 27.90 4.27 -22.00
N PRO A 131 27.90 4.22 -23.34
CA PRO A 131 27.30 3.11 -24.07
C PRO A 131 27.76 1.74 -23.55
N GLY A 132 26.81 0.82 -23.36
CA GLY A 132 27.02 -0.51 -22.77
C GLY A 132 26.95 -0.57 -21.25
N ALA A 133 26.87 0.57 -20.53
CA ALA A 133 26.61 0.55 -19.09
C ALA A 133 25.21 0.00 -18.80
N LYS A 134 25.09 -0.89 -17.83
CA LYS A 134 23.85 -1.62 -17.56
C LYS A 134 23.16 -1.21 -16.27
N VAL A 135 21.83 -1.23 -16.28
CA VAL A 135 20.95 -0.95 -15.13
C VAL A 135 19.79 -1.93 -15.08
N TRP A 136 19.19 -2.10 -13.90
CA TRP A 136 17.88 -2.75 -13.79
C TRP A 136 16.79 -1.68 -13.84
N VAL A 137 15.74 -1.94 -14.61
CA VAL A 137 14.57 -1.06 -14.73
C VAL A 137 13.33 -1.85 -14.34
N ALA A 138 12.58 -1.34 -13.37
CA ALA A 138 11.31 -1.93 -12.94
C ALA A 138 10.13 -1.00 -13.29
N GLY A 139 9.11 -1.58 -13.92
CA GLY A 139 7.90 -0.86 -14.36
C GLY A 139 7.86 -0.58 -15.87
N PRO A 140 7.03 0.38 -16.32
CA PRO A 140 6.07 1.14 -15.50
C PRO A 140 4.91 0.26 -15.02
N LYS A 141 4.34 0.60 -13.85
CA LYS A 141 3.24 -0.18 -13.23
C LYS A 141 1.87 0.35 -13.62
N ARG A 142 1.76 1.65 -13.80
CA ARG A 142 0.53 2.39 -14.01
C ARG A 142 0.77 3.36 -15.14
N CYS A 143 -0.04 3.29 -16.17
CA CYS A 143 0.02 4.22 -17.30
C CYS A 143 -1.29 5.00 -17.39
N GLY A 144 -1.21 6.32 -17.40
CA GLY A 144 -2.39 7.19 -17.40
C GLY A 144 -2.61 7.86 -18.76
N ALA A 145 -3.84 7.78 -19.31
CA ALA A 145 -4.17 8.42 -20.57
C ALA A 145 -4.05 9.96 -20.50
N LEU A 146 -3.82 10.64 -21.63
CA LEU A 146 -3.83 12.10 -21.69
C LEU A 146 -5.19 12.68 -21.25
N PRO A 147 -5.24 13.78 -20.49
CA PRO A 147 -6.48 14.37 -19.97
C PRO A 147 -7.20 15.23 -21.03
N ILE A 148 -7.49 14.65 -22.20
CA ILE A 148 -8.10 15.34 -23.35
C ILE A 148 -9.59 15.68 -23.16
N HIS A 149 -10.18 15.28 -22.04
CA HIS A 149 -11.56 15.60 -21.68
C HIS A 149 -11.72 16.98 -21.02
N ALA A 150 -10.61 17.62 -20.65
CA ALA A 150 -10.61 18.96 -20.07
C ALA A 150 -10.55 20.04 -21.15
N ASP A 151 -11.16 21.19 -20.86
CA ASP A 151 -11.15 22.35 -21.75
C ASP A 151 -9.78 23.04 -21.74
N HIS A 152 -9.07 22.98 -20.61
CA HIS A 152 -7.76 23.60 -20.43
C HIS A 152 -6.88 22.79 -19.47
N LEU A 153 -5.60 22.64 -19.79
CA LEU A 153 -4.62 21.97 -18.91
C LEU A 153 -3.73 22.99 -18.22
N VAL A 154 -3.52 22.84 -16.92
CA VAL A 154 -2.55 23.61 -16.14
C VAL A 154 -1.44 22.65 -15.67
N LEU A 155 -0.26 22.78 -16.25
CA LEU A 155 0.91 21.93 -15.98
C LEU A 155 1.94 22.73 -15.18
N VAL A 156 2.33 22.26 -13.99
CA VAL A 156 3.23 22.99 -13.10
C VAL A 156 4.32 22.07 -12.59
N GLY A 157 5.56 22.52 -12.64
CA GLY A 157 6.62 21.78 -11.95
C GLY A 157 7.99 22.38 -12.04
N ASP A 158 8.93 21.78 -11.34
CA ASP A 158 10.35 22.12 -11.46
C ASP A 158 11.03 21.30 -12.56
N MET A 159 12.34 21.48 -12.70
CA MET A 159 13.16 20.78 -13.68
C MET A 159 13.02 19.24 -13.61
N THR A 160 12.71 18.66 -12.45
CA THR A 160 12.51 17.20 -12.31
C THR A 160 11.21 16.71 -12.95
N ALA A 161 10.21 17.60 -13.05
CA ALA A 161 8.92 17.34 -13.70
C ALA A 161 8.91 17.70 -15.19
N LEU A 162 9.87 18.50 -15.65
CA LEU A 162 10.01 18.91 -17.06
C LEU A 162 9.98 17.74 -18.06
N PRO A 163 10.56 16.55 -17.79
CA PRO A 163 10.44 15.42 -18.71
C PRO A 163 8.98 14.99 -18.98
N ALA A 164 8.14 14.97 -17.93
CA ALA A 164 6.71 14.62 -18.07
C ALA A 164 5.93 15.74 -18.76
N ILE A 165 6.17 17.01 -18.38
CA ILE A 165 5.54 18.17 -19.01
C ILE A 165 5.89 18.23 -20.50
N GLY A 166 7.16 18.05 -20.84
CA GLY A 166 7.64 18.04 -22.22
C GLY A 166 7.00 16.92 -23.04
N ARG A 167 6.90 15.71 -22.47
CA ARG A 167 6.22 14.59 -23.12
C ARG A 167 4.74 14.87 -23.34
N CYS A 168 4.04 15.41 -22.34
CA CYS A 168 2.64 15.79 -22.45
C CYS A 168 2.42 16.79 -23.60
N LEU A 169 3.18 17.89 -23.62
CA LEU A 169 3.07 18.91 -24.66
C LEU A 169 3.34 18.38 -26.08
N GLU A 170 4.23 17.40 -26.23
CA GLU A 170 4.55 16.76 -27.51
C GLU A 170 3.43 15.85 -28.01
N GLU A 171 2.72 15.18 -27.10
CA GLU A 171 1.70 14.18 -27.41
C GLU A 171 0.27 14.77 -27.49
N LEU A 172 0.06 15.98 -26.97
CA LEU A 172 -1.26 16.61 -26.98
C LEU A 172 -1.79 16.90 -28.39
N PRO A 173 -3.11 16.75 -28.62
CA PRO A 173 -3.74 17.11 -29.87
C PRO A 173 -3.53 18.57 -30.25
N THR A 174 -3.51 18.83 -31.56
CA THR A 174 -3.34 20.19 -32.10
C THR A 174 -4.39 21.15 -31.53
N GLY A 175 -3.94 22.32 -31.05
CA GLY A 175 -4.81 23.37 -30.55
C GLY A 175 -5.33 23.17 -29.12
N THR A 176 -4.95 22.08 -28.42
CA THR A 176 -5.32 21.89 -27.00
C THR A 176 -4.85 23.09 -26.16
N PRO A 177 -5.72 23.78 -25.41
CA PRO A 177 -5.32 24.89 -24.56
C PRO A 177 -4.50 24.42 -23.35
N VAL A 178 -3.31 24.99 -23.16
CA VAL A 178 -2.43 24.63 -22.05
C VAL A 178 -1.79 25.87 -21.46
N THR A 179 -1.73 25.94 -20.14
CA THR A 179 -0.85 26.85 -19.40
C THR A 179 0.19 26.02 -18.67
N ALA A 180 1.47 26.28 -18.93
CA ALA A 180 2.56 25.54 -18.31
C ALA A 180 3.49 26.49 -17.54
N LEU A 181 3.72 26.22 -16.26
CA LEU A 181 4.69 26.92 -15.41
C LEU A 181 5.83 25.95 -15.07
N VAL A 182 7.04 26.25 -15.55
CA VAL A 182 8.20 25.38 -15.30
C VAL A 182 9.29 26.16 -14.60
N GLU A 183 9.69 25.69 -13.42
CA GLU A 183 10.84 26.25 -12.70
C GLU A 183 12.15 25.58 -13.13
N VAL A 184 13.15 26.41 -13.45
CA VAL A 184 14.53 25.97 -13.70
C VAL A 184 15.51 26.74 -12.83
N PRO A 185 16.65 26.13 -12.44
CA PRO A 185 17.67 26.81 -11.65
C PRO A 185 18.25 28.01 -12.39
N GLU A 186 18.65 27.82 -13.65
CA GLU A 186 19.40 28.80 -14.44
C GLU A 186 18.74 29.07 -15.80
N ARG A 187 19.01 30.25 -16.39
CA ARG A 187 18.45 30.62 -17.70
C ARG A 187 18.84 29.65 -18.82
N HIS A 188 20.03 29.05 -18.75
CA HIS A 188 20.49 28.10 -19.78
C HIS A 188 19.77 26.73 -19.73
N ASP A 189 18.94 26.50 -18.72
CA ASP A 189 18.15 25.28 -18.58
C ASP A 189 16.76 25.38 -19.19
N VAL A 190 16.42 26.56 -19.72
CA VAL A 190 15.23 26.75 -20.56
C VAL A 190 15.35 25.90 -21.82
N GLN A 191 14.34 25.07 -22.08
CA GLN A 191 14.30 24.17 -23.23
C GLN A 191 13.28 24.61 -24.27
N GLN A 192 13.57 24.32 -25.53
CA GLN A 192 12.55 24.37 -26.57
C GLN A 192 11.76 23.07 -26.55
N LEU A 193 10.47 23.15 -26.23
CA LEU A 193 9.56 22.00 -26.22
C LEU A 193 8.75 21.99 -27.52
N ALA A 194 8.75 20.87 -28.23
CA ALA A 194 7.91 20.72 -29.41
C ALA A 194 6.46 20.54 -28.96
N THR A 195 5.53 21.21 -29.63
CA THR A 195 4.11 21.04 -29.33
C THR A 195 3.25 21.49 -30.51
N SER A 196 2.12 20.82 -30.70
CA SER A 196 1.04 21.29 -31.56
C SER A 196 -0.11 21.92 -30.75
N ALA A 197 -0.03 21.89 -29.43
CA ALA A 197 -1.01 22.49 -28.52
C ALA A 197 -0.93 24.02 -28.54
N SER A 198 -2.01 24.69 -28.10
CA SER A 198 -2.02 26.13 -27.88
C SER A 198 -1.48 26.43 -26.47
N VAL A 199 -0.16 26.44 -26.33
CA VAL A 199 0.51 26.57 -25.03
C VAL A 199 0.89 28.02 -24.68
N ASP A 200 0.57 28.44 -23.47
CA ASP A 200 1.21 29.53 -22.75
C ASP A 200 2.24 28.95 -21.77
N LEU A 201 3.49 28.84 -22.22
CA LEU A 201 4.60 28.29 -21.45
C LEU A 201 5.41 29.41 -20.80
N ARG A 202 5.45 29.43 -19.48
CA ARG A 202 6.19 30.41 -18.68
C ARG A 202 7.29 29.72 -17.90
N TRP A 203 8.51 30.23 -18.06
CA TRP A 203 9.68 29.76 -17.35
C TRP A 203 9.91 30.60 -16.10
N VAL A 204 10.03 29.95 -14.95
CA VAL A 204 10.38 30.56 -13.68
C VAL A 204 11.85 30.27 -13.42
N ILE A 205 12.70 31.30 -13.49
CA ILE A 205 14.16 31.12 -13.38
C ILE A 205 14.61 31.49 -11.97
N ARG A 206 15.05 30.49 -11.19
CA ARG A 206 15.39 30.66 -9.76
C ARG A 206 16.55 31.64 -9.54
N ALA A 207 17.60 31.55 -10.37
CA ALA A 207 18.75 32.46 -10.30
C ALA A 207 18.40 33.94 -10.56
N GLU A 208 17.22 34.21 -11.14
CA GLU A 208 16.72 35.56 -11.40
C GLU A 208 15.67 36.02 -10.38
N GLY A 209 15.54 35.29 -9.28
CA GLY A 209 14.57 35.57 -8.22
C GLY A 209 13.17 35.04 -8.51
N GLY A 210 12.99 34.17 -9.51
CA GLY A 210 11.72 33.50 -9.76
C GLY A 210 11.36 32.50 -8.66
N ASN A 211 10.07 32.41 -8.36
CA ASN A 211 9.50 31.48 -7.39
C ASN A 211 8.26 30.80 -8.01
N LEU A 212 8.27 29.47 -8.12
CA LEU A 212 7.20 28.74 -8.78
C LEU A 212 5.84 28.88 -8.07
N ALA A 213 5.83 28.93 -6.74
CA ALA A 213 4.60 29.06 -5.97
C ALA A 213 3.97 30.45 -6.17
N GLU A 214 4.78 31.51 -6.15
CA GLU A 214 4.31 32.88 -6.41
C GLU A 214 3.79 33.03 -7.85
N ALA A 215 4.48 32.43 -8.83
CA ALA A 215 4.05 32.44 -10.21
C ALA A 215 2.72 31.68 -10.41
N PHE A 216 2.49 30.61 -9.65
CA PHE A 216 1.25 29.85 -9.66
C PHE A 216 0.11 30.59 -8.98
N GLU A 217 0.35 31.23 -7.84
CA GLU A 217 -0.63 32.07 -7.14
C GLU A 217 -1.07 33.27 -7.98
N ALA A 218 -0.16 33.84 -8.78
CA ALA A 218 -0.45 34.96 -9.67
C ALA A 218 -1.09 34.54 -11.01
N LEU A 219 -1.40 33.26 -11.20
CA LEU A 219 -1.93 32.76 -12.46
C LEU A 219 -3.35 33.28 -12.71
N GLU A 220 -3.58 33.84 -13.89
CA GLU A 220 -4.95 34.08 -14.37
C GLU A 220 -5.61 32.73 -14.66
N TRP A 221 -6.58 32.35 -13.84
CA TRP A 221 -7.18 31.03 -13.92
C TRP A 221 -8.00 30.84 -15.20
N PRO A 222 -7.77 29.77 -15.98
CA PRO A 222 -8.51 29.53 -17.21
C PRO A 222 -9.98 29.22 -16.94
N ALA A 223 -10.84 29.58 -17.89
CA ALA A 223 -12.26 29.27 -17.85
C ALA A 223 -12.54 27.83 -18.33
N GLY A 224 -13.71 27.29 -17.97
CA GLY A 224 -14.12 25.94 -18.35
C GLY A 224 -13.62 24.87 -17.38
N ARG A 225 -13.65 23.61 -17.82
CA ARG A 225 -13.17 22.47 -17.04
C ARG A 225 -11.65 22.38 -17.10
N VAL A 226 -10.99 22.65 -15.98
CA VAL A 226 -9.53 22.67 -15.88
C VAL A 226 -9.00 21.34 -15.35
N TYR A 227 -7.98 20.79 -16.02
CA TYR A 227 -7.18 19.69 -15.48
C TYR A 227 -5.83 20.21 -14.97
N VAL A 228 -5.50 19.94 -13.71
CA VAL A 228 -4.27 20.43 -13.08
C VAL A 228 -3.31 19.28 -12.82
N TRP A 229 -2.09 19.38 -13.33
CA TRP A 229 -1.00 18.44 -13.01
C TRP A 229 0.18 19.19 -12.42
N CYS A 230 0.59 18.83 -11.20
CA CYS A 230 1.69 19.46 -10.49
C CYS A 230 2.71 18.41 -10.03
N ALA A 231 3.99 18.61 -10.31
CA ALA A 231 5.05 17.77 -9.77
C ALA A 231 6.36 18.53 -9.51
N GLY A 232 7.13 18.10 -8.51
CA GLY A 232 8.39 18.75 -8.12
C GLY A 232 8.71 18.60 -6.64
N GLU A 233 9.36 19.60 -6.06
CA GLU A 233 9.71 19.64 -4.63
C GLU A 233 8.45 19.64 -3.73
N ALA A 234 8.36 18.65 -2.84
CA ALA A 234 7.16 18.39 -2.05
C ALA A 234 6.74 19.55 -1.13
N GLY A 235 7.68 20.33 -0.61
CA GLY A 235 7.43 21.53 0.19
C GLY A 235 6.75 22.65 -0.60
N GLN A 236 7.26 22.97 -1.79
CA GLN A 236 6.70 23.98 -2.71
C GLN A 236 5.27 23.61 -3.14
N LEU A 237 4.99 22.33 -3.41
CA LEU A 237 3.66 21.87 -3.82
C LEU A 237 2.58 22.01 -2.73
N ARG A 238 2.94 22.18 -1.45
CA ARG A 238 1.96 22.31 -0.37
C ARG A 238 1.09 23.56 -0.52
N GLY A 239 1.68 24.70 -0.87
CA GLY A 239 0.97 25.96 -1.07
C GLY A 239 -0.01 25.90 -2.26
N MET A 240 0.42 25.26 -3.35
CA MET A 240 -0.37 25.13 -4.58
C MET A 240 -1.69 24.38 -4.37
N ARG A 241 -1.73 23.44 -3.42
CA ARG A 241 -2.96 22.69 -3.10
C ARG A 241 -4.09 23.60 -2.61
N GLN A 242 -3.78 24.72 -1.94
CA GLN A 242 -4.79 25.67 -1.48
C GLN A 242 -5.38 26.44 -2.66
N VAL A 243 -4.53 27.01 -3.51
CA VAL A 243 -4.94 27.75 -4.72
C VAL A 243 -5.84 26.91 -5.63
N ILE A 244 -5.48 25.64 -5.87
CA ILE A 244 -6.30 24.72 -6.68
C ILE A 244 -7.69 24.47 -6.06
N ARG A 245 -7.79 24.44 -4.73
CA ARG A 245 -9.09 24.32 -4.04
C ARG A 245 -9.90 25.60 -4.14
N ASP A 246 -9.27 26.76 -4.03
CA ASP A 246 -9.94 28.06 -4.08
C ASP A 246 -10.57 28.32 -5.47
N HIS A 247 -10.05 27.67 -6.51
CA HIS A 247 -10.60 27.68 -7.87
C HIS A 247 -11.57 26.52 -8.19
N ASP A 248 -12.00 25.75 -7.19
CA ASP A 248 -13.01 24.68 -7.30
C ASP A 248 -12.72 23.61 -8.38
N VAL A 249 -11.43 23.29 -8.57
CA VAL A 249 -11.04 22.19 -9.47
C VAL A 249 -11.46 20.86 -8.86
N ASP A 250 -12.21 20.07 -9.64
CA ASP A 250 -12.69 18.74 -9.24
C ASP A 250 -11.51 17.88 -8.74
N PRO A 251 -11.63 17.19 -7.58
CA PRO A 251 -10.59 16.28 -7.10
C PRO A 251 -10.12 15.23 -8.10
N ALA A 252 -10.97 14.80 -9.04
CA ALA A 252 -10.61 13.87 -10.10
C ALA A 252 -9.79 14.56 -11.22
N ASP A 253 -9.94 15.86 -11.43
CA ASP A 253 -9.22 16.63 -12.45
C ASP A 253 -7.94 17.28 -11.93
N ARG A 254 -7.37 16.75 -10.83
CA ARG A 254 -6.09 17.23 -10.29
C ARG A 254 -5.17 16.11 -9.83
N GLU A 255 -3.90 16.21 -10.18
CA GLU A 255 -2.85 15.30 -9.75
C GLU A 255 -1.64 16.11 -9.25
N ILE A 256 -1.24 15.89 -8.00
CA ILE A 256 -0.20 16.68 -7.33
C ILE A 256 0.77 15.72 -6.64
N THR A 257 1.97 15.57 -7.20
CA THR A 257 2.94 14.54 -6.82
C THR A 257 4.29 15.14 -6.44
N GLY A 258 4.72 14.96 -5.19
CA GLY A 258 6.08 15.35 -4.77
C GLY A 258 7.10 14.37 -5.31
N TYR A 259 7.94 14.82 -6.26
CA TYR A 259 8.98 13.99 -6.89
C TYR A 259 10.22 13.88 -6.02
N TRP A 260 10.52 14.93 -5.27
CA TRP A 260 11.64 14.97 -4.35
C TRP A 260 11.33 15.91 -3.19
N ARG A 261 12.23 15.95 -2.21
CA ARG A 261 12.15 16.88 -1.08
C ARG A 261 13.54 17.39 -0.78
N GLU A 262 13.67 18.70 -0.65
CA GLU A 262 14.94 19.30 -0.26
C GLU A 262 15.27 18.90 1.18
N GLN A 263 16.47 18.34 1.36
CA GLN A 263 17.04 18.13 2.69
C GLN A 263 17.65 19.46 3.12
N THR A 264 17.03 20.16 4.05
CA THR A 264 17.60 21.38 4.60
C THR A 264 18.91 21.05 5.30
N ASP A 265 20.02 21.56 4.77
CA ASP A 265 21.37 21.51 5.38
C ASP A 265 21.37 22.31 6.69
N GLY A 266 20.83 21.70 7.73
CA GLY A 266 20.72 22.20 9.09
C GLY A 266 20.58 21.08 10.12
N ASP A 267 20.85 19.82 9.74
CA ASP A 267 20.83 18.69 10.67
C ASP A 267 21.89 17.63 10.31
N GLY A 268 23.11 18.11 10.11
CA GLY A 268 24.30 17.26 10.11
C GLY A 268 24.64 16.84 11.53
N GLY A 269 24.10 15.70 11.97
CA GLY A 269 24.60 14.94 13.12
C GLY A 269 23.88 15.18 14.45
N GLY A 270 22.78 14.46 14.66
CA GLY A 270 22.23 14.21 16.01
C GLY A 270 20.72 14.07 16.10
N ALA A 271 19.93 14.82 15.31
CA ALA A 271 18.48 14.90 15.50
C ALA A 271 17.63 14.16 14.44
N ALA A 272 18.18 13.67 13.33
CA ALA A 272 17.43 12.83 12.38
C ALA A 272 16.80 11.57 13.03
N PRO A 273 17.49 10.83 13.91
CA PRO A 273 16.85 9.76 14.66
C PRO A 273 15.78 10.28 15.62
N LEU A 274 16.00 11.41 16.29
CA LEU A 274 15.04 11.96 17.25
C LEU A 274 13.75 12.46 16.58
N HIS A 275 13.86 13.04 15.39
CA HIS A 275 12.70 13.44 14.60
C HIS A 275 11.94 12.23 14.05
N ALA A 276 12.66 11.25 13.47
CA ALA A 276 12.05 10.00 13.05
C ALA A 276 11.41 9.25 14.23
N LEU A 277 12.04 9.25 15.40
CA LEU A 277 11.49 8.71 16.64
C LEU A 277 10.27 9.51 17.10
N ALA A 278 10.27 10.84 16.96
CA ALA A 278 9.12 11.66 17.30
C ALA A 278 7.93 11.40 16.37
N GLU A 279 8.18 11.19 15.07
CA GLU A 279 7.14 10.79 14.11
C GLU A 279 6.61 9.38 14.41
N LEU A 280 7.50 8.41 14.69
CA LEU A 280 7.10 7.05 15.08
C LEU A 280 6.35 7.02 16.43
N ALA A 281 6.69 7.92 17.35
CA ALA A 281 6.06 8.01 18.67
C ALA A 281 4.75 8.82 18.66
N ASP A 282 4.42 9.53 17.57
CA ASP A 282 3.19 10.32 17.51
C ASP A 282 1.96 9.45 17.28
N VAL A 283 1.37 8.99 18.39
CA VAL A 283 0.09 8.29 18.40
C VAL A 283 -1.12 9.24 18.41
N SER A 284 -0.89 10.55 18.54
CA SER A 284 -1.95 11.52 18.84
C SER A 284 -3.01 11.59 17.73
N GLY A 285 -2.60 11.48 16.46
CA GLY A 285 -3.49 11.56 15.30
C GLY A 285 -4.53 10.45 15.26
N GLY A 286 -4.09 9.21 15.44
CA GLY A 286 -5.01 8.05 15.47
C GLY A 286 -5.96 8.09 16.65
N LEU A 287 -5.45 8.47 17.84
CA LEU A 287 -6.26 8.61 19.06
C LEU A 287 -7.31 9.72 18.93
N ALA A 288 -6.94 10.85 18.33
CA ALA A 288 -7.83 11.96 18.02
C ALA A 288 -8.91 11.53 17.02
N LEU A 289 -8.54 10.91 15.90
CA LEU A 289 -9.49 10.47 14.89
C LEU A 289 -10.56 9.54 15.48
N ARG A 290 -10.11 8.57 16.29
CA ARG A 290 -10.98 7.66 17.01
C ARG A 290 -11.92 8.38 17.98
N ALA A 291 -11.41 9.32 18.77
CA ALA A 291 -12.23 10.06 19.71
C ALA A 291 -13.35 10.82 18.98
N ALA A 292 -13.04 11.45 17.84
CA ALA A 292 -14.01 12.16 17.01
C ALA A 292 -15.09 11.23 16.43
N VAL A 293 -14.72 10.05 15.93
CA VAL A 293 -15.67 9.03 15.45
C VAL A 293 -16.58 8.55 16.59
N ARG A 294 -16.01 8.17 17.74
CA ARG A 294 -16.77 7.59 18.85
C ARG A 294 -17.76 8.55 19.49
N MET A 295 -17.46 9.84 19.53
CA MET A 295 -18.40 10.85 20.02
C MET A 295 -19.45 11.26 18.98
N GLY A 296 -19.41 10.69 17.77
CA GLY A 296 -20.32 11.02 16.68
C GLY A 296 -20.10 12.42 16.11
N LEU A 297 -18.88 12.97 16.19
CA LEU A 297 -18.61 14.35 15.78
C LEU A 297 -18.88 14.56 14.29
N PHE A 298 -18.42 13.65 13.44
CA PHE A 298 -18.60 13.76 11.99
C PHE A 298 -20.07 13.65 11.59
N THR A 299 -20.78 12.67 12.16
CA THR A 299 -22.23 12.48 11.96
C THR A 299 -23.01 13.71 12.41
N ALA A 300 -22.69 14.29 13.58
CA ALA A 300 -23.35 15.50 14.07
C ALA A 300 -23.18 16.69 13.12
N VAL A 301 -21.98 16.91 12.58
CA VAL A 301 -21.73 17.98 11.61
C VAL A 301 -22.48 17.73 10.30
N ASP A 302 -22.52 16.48 9.80
CA ASP A 302 -23.25 16.10 8.59
C ASP A 302 -24.77 16.29 8.73
N GLU A 303 -25.31 16.00 9.91
CA GLU A 303 -26.71 16.27 10.29
C GLU A 303 -27.03 17.78 10.46
N GLY A 304 -26.09 18.66 10.12
CA GLY A 304 -26.28 20.11 10.13
C GLY A 304 -26.05 20.76 11.49
N LYS A 305 -25.38 20.09 12.44
CA LYS A 305 -24.85 20.75 13.64
C LYS A 305 -23.55 21.46 13.25
N ASP A 306 -23.70 22.63 12.65
CA ASP A 306 -22.61 23.37 12.04
C ASP A 306 -21.98 24.43 12.96
N THR A 307 -22.43 24.56 14.22
CA THR A 307 -21.83 25.49 15.20
C THR A 307 -21.16 24.75 16.35
N PRO A 308 -20.12 25.30 16.98
CA PRO A 308 -19.45 24.67 18.13
C PRO A 308 -20.41 24.27 19.25
N ALA A 309 -21.36 25.14 19.59
CA ALA A 309 -22.40 24.86 20.57
C ALA A 309 -23.34 23.72 20.14
N ALA A 310 -23.75 23.68 18.87
CA ALA A 310 -24.62 22.63 18.36
C ALA A 310 -23.93 21.26 18.34
N VAL A 311 -22.66 21.21 17.93
CA VAL A 311 -21.84 20.00 17.98
C VAL A 311 -21.64 19.54 19.42
N ALA A 312 -21.36 20.46 20.34
CA ALA A 312 -21.18 20.14 21.76
C ALA A 312 -22.42 19.48 22.36
N VAL A 313 -23.61 20.04 22.08
CA VAL A 313 -24.89 19.45 22.50
C VAL A 313 -25.10 18.07 21.89
N ALA A 314 -24.88 17.92 20.58
CA ALA A 314 -25.12 16.66 19.87
C ALA A 314 -24.19 15.52 20.31
N THR A 315 -22.94 15.85 20.64
CA THR A 315 -21.90 14.89 21.04
C THR A 315 -21.81 14.69 22.57
N GLY A 316 -22.59 15.44 23.35
CA GLY A 316 -22.53 15.39 24.82
C GLY A 316 -21.20 15.92 25.39
N THR A 317 -20.57 16.89 24.72
CA THR A 317 -19.25 17.44 25.08
C THR A 317 -19.32 18.91 25.49
N ALA A 318 -18.21 19.44 26.03
CA ALA A 318 -18.10 20.86 26.32
C ALA A 318 -17.73 21.66 25.07
N GLU A 319 -18.44 22.76 24.79
CA GLU A 319 -18.20 23.63 23.62
C GLU A 319 -16.73 24.10 23.50
N SER A 320 -16.13 24.51 24.61
CA SER A 320 -14.73 24.93 24.62
C SER A 320 -13.75 23.80 24.28
N ALA A 321 -14.11 22.54 24.55
CA ALA A 321 -13.34 21.36 24.17
C ALA A 321 -13.54 21.03 22.68
N VAL A 322 -14.78 21.10 22.17
CA VAL A 322 -15.10 20.96 20.74
C VAL A 322 -14.26 21.94 19.92
N LEU A 323 -14.16 23.21 20.33
CA LEU A 323 -13.36 24.20 19.62
C LEU A 323 -11.86 23.92 19.60
N ARG A 324 -11.29 23.40 20.70
CA ARG A 324 -9.87 23.00 20.71
C ARG A 324 -9.66 21.81 19.79
N PHE A 325 -10.59 20.86 19.82
CA PHE A 325 -10.48 19.64 19.06
C PHE A 325 -10.71 19.86 17.56
N ALA A 326 -11.68 20.71 17.21
CA ALA A 326 -12.00 21.06 15.84
C ALA A 326 -10.83 21.75 15.14
N ARG A 327 -10.07 22.62 15.83
CA ARG A 327 -8.82 23.21 15.30
C ARG A 327 -7.75 22.17 14.98
N TYR A 328 -7.61 21.16 15.84
CA TYR A 328 -6.70 20.05 15.56
C TYR A 328 -7.16 19.23 14.36
N LEU A 329 -8.46 18.91 14.27
CA LEU A 329 -9.03 18.14 13.16
C LEU A 329 -9.02 18.92 11.83
N GLU A 330 -9.16 20.25 11.87
CA GLU A 330 -8.96 21.13 10.72
C GLU A 330 -7.50 21.10 10.24
N ALA A 331 -6.54 21.21 11.16
CA ALA A 331 -5.11 21.09 10.82
C ALA A 331 -4.76 19.71 10.24
N ARG A 332 -5.55 18.67 10.56
CA ARG A 332 -5.46 17.32 9.97
C ARG A 332 -6.28 17.14 8.69
N GLY A 333 -6.99 18.17 8.22
CA GLY A 333 -7.76 18.15 6.98
C GLY A 333 -9.08 17.37 7.04
N LEU A 334 -9.65 17.20 8.24
CA LEU A 334 -10.91 16.47 8.44
C LEU A 334 -12.11 17.40 8.57
N LEU A 335 -11.90 18.61 9.11
CA LEU A 335 -12.91 19.66 9.25
C LEU A 335 -12.48 20.93 8.51
N CYS A 336 -13.43 21.80 8.23
CA CYS A 336 -13.20 23.20 7.85
C CYS A 336 -13.83 24.11 8.90
N LEU A 337 -13.11 25.14 9.36
CA LEU A 337 -13.67 26.14 10.28
C LEU A 337 -13.89 27.47 9.55
N GLU A 338 -15.10 28.01 9.66
CA GLU A 338 -15.36 29.39 9.25
C GLU A 338 -15.22 30.29 10.47
N THR A 339 -14.59 31.45 10.28
CA THR A 339 -14.45 32.46 11.34
C THR A 339 -15.24 33.71 11.01
N GLY A 340 -15.79 34.35 12.03
CA GLY A 340 -16.44 35.65 11.95
C GLY A 340 -15.78 36.64 12.91
N ASP A 341 -15.91 37.93 12.60
CA ASP A 341 -15.46 38.99 13.49
C ASP A 341 -16.55 39.33 14.52
N ARG A 342 -16.22 39.17 15.80
CA ARG A 342 -17.06 39.59 16.91
C ARG A 342 -16.28 40.54 17.81
N GLY A 343 -16.47 41.84 17.58
CA GLY A 343 -15.86 42.88 18.41
C GLY A 343 -14.34 43.00 18.24
N GLY A 344 -13.81 42.72 17.05
CA GLY A 344 -12.38 42.82 16.73
C GLY A 344 -11.60 41.54 17.01
N VAL A 345 -12.28 40.43 17.34
CA VAL A 345 -11.69 39.12 17.60
C VAL A 345 -12.28 38.10 16.63
N SER A 346 -11.41 37.38 15.92
CA SER A 346 -11.80 36.28 15.03
C SER A 346 -12.22 35.07 15.87
N GLU A 347 -13.50 34.69 15.76
CA GLU A 347 -14.08 33.54 16.45
C GLU A 347 -14.59 32.52 15.43
N VAL A 348 -14.46 31.22 15.73
CA VAL A 348 -15.03 30.15 14.90
C VAL A 348 -16.55 30.21 15.01
N THR A 349 -17.22 30.48 13.89
CA THR A 349 -18.67 30.58 13.80
C THR A 349 -19.29 29.31 13.26
N ARG A 350 -18.59 28.59 12.37
CA ARG A 350 -19.04 27.32 11.81
C ARG A 350 -17.98 26.25 11.73
N ILE A 351 -18.45 25.00 11.75
CA ILE A 351 -17.70 23.76 11.57
C ILE A 351 -18.35 23.02 10.40
N GLY A 352 -17.55 22.69 9.38
CA GLY A 352 -17.94 21.89 8.24
C GLY A 352 -17.05 20.66 8.07
N LEU A 353 -17.47 19.72 7.20
CA LEU A 353 -16.69 18.54 6.84
C LEU A 353 -15.91 18.76 5.54
N THR A 354 -14.64 18.34 5.54
CA THR A 354 -13.90 18.13 4.28
C THR A 354 -14.39 16.85 3.60
N ALA A 355 -13.93 16.58 2.37
CA ALA A 355 -14.17 15.29 1.72
C ALA A 355 -13.66 14.11 2.58
N MET A 356 -12.52 14.27 3.26
CA MET A 356 -11.96 13.24 4.14
C MET A 356 -12.81 13.06 5.41
N GLY A 357 -13.34 14.14 5.99
CA GLY A 357 -14.27 14.06 7.13
C GLY A 357 -15.58 13.34 6.79
N ARG A 358 -16.07 13.47 5.55
CA ARG A 358 -17.31 12.80 5.10
C ARG A 358 -17.22 11.28 5.04
N GLU A 359 -16.03 10.73 4.78
CA GLU A 359 -15.81 9.28 4.80
C GLU A 359 -16.06 8.64 6.20
N LEU A 360 -16.11 9.48 7.25
CA LEU A 360 -16.28 9.07 8.64
C LEU A 360 -17.68 9.35 9.19
N VAL A 361 -18.62 9.76 8.34
CA VAL A 361 -20.01 10.06 8.73
C VAL A 361 -20.81 8.79 8.96
N ASP A 362 -20.64 7.80 8.07
CA ASP A 362 -21.36 6.54 8.10
C ASP A 362 -20.76 5.59 9.15
N PRO A 363 -21.49 5.26 10.23
CA PRO A 363 -21.02 4.35 11.27
C PRO A 363 -20.75 2.92 10.78
N GLU A 364 -21.39 2.51 9.68
CA GLU A 364 -21.23 1.18 9.09
C GLU A 364 -20.08 1.13 8.07
N SER A 365 -19.45 2.28 7.79
CA SER A 365 -18.34 2.34 6.83
C SER A 365 -17.14 1.54 7.34
N ARG A 366 -16.40 0.93 6.42
CA ARG A 366 -15.16 0.20 6.75
C ARG A 366 -14.16 1.07 7.51
N ALA A 367 -14.06 2.36 7.18
CA ALA A 367 -13.16 3.29 7.85
C ALA A 367 -13.55 3.51 9.32
N VAL A 368 -14.85 3.64 9.60
CA VAL A 368 -15.36 3.77 10.97
C VAL A 368 -15.25 2.45 11.74
N GLN A 369 -15.54 1.31 11.09
CA GLN A 369 -15.38 -0.02 11.70
C GLN A 369 -13.93 -0.33 12.10
N MET A 370 -12.94 0.20 11.37
CA MET A 370 -11.53 0.14 11.78
C MET A 370 -11.20 1.01 13.01
N LEU A 371 -11.89 2.13 13.18
CA LEU A 371 -11.60 3.12 14.23
C LEU A 371 -12.42 2.92 15.51
N ALA A 372 -13.62 2.36 15.40
CA ALA A 372 -14.58 2.24 16.50
C ALA A 372 -15.27 0.86 16.57
N GLY A 373 -15.05 0.00 15.58
CA GLY A 373 -15.60 -1.36 15.53
C GLY A 373 -14.64 -2.42 16.07
N PRO A 374 -14.94 -3.72 15.85
CA PRO A 374 -14.17 -4.83 16.43
C PRO A 374 -12.67 -4.86 16.08
N GLY A 375 -12.26 -4.35 14.91
CA GLY A 375 -10.85 -4.19 14.54
C GLY A 375 -10.06 -3.21 15.42
N LEU A 376 -10.75 -2.40 16.23
CA LEU A 376 -10.12 -1.54 17.23
C LEU A 376 -9.45 -2.35 18.36
N VAL A 377 -9.99 -3.52 18.72
CA VAL A 377 -9.45 -4.35 19.81
C VAL A 377 -8.00 -4.73 19.53
N GLU A 378 -7.73 -5.10 18.28
CA GLU A 378 -6.40 -5.45 17.77
C GLU A 378 -5.42 -4.27 17.89
N LEU A 379 -5.84 -3.09 17.43
CA LEU A 379 -5.02 -1.87 17.51
C LEU A 379 -4.81 -1.39 18.95
N LEU A 380 -5.76 -1.63 19.86
CA LEU A 380 -5.61 -1.25 21.26
C LEU A 380 -4.74 -2.19 22.07
N ALA A 381 -4.63 -3.45 21.63
CA ALA A 381 -3.74 -4.40 22.27
C ALA A 381 -2.28 -3.92 22.26
N PHE A 382 -1.89 -3.11 21.26
CA PHE A 382 -0.59 -2.44 21.21
C PHE A 382 -0.30 -1.49 22.37
N LEU A 383 -1.32 -0.94 23.05
CA LEU A 383 -1.11 -0.14 24.26
C LEU A 383 -0.52 -0.96 25.42
N HIS A 384 -0.64 -2.29 25.34
CA HIS A 384 -0.16 -3.26 26.31
C HIS A 384 1.00 -4.11 25.76
N LEU A 385 1.60 -3.69 24.63
CA LEU A 385 2.67 -4.44 23.95
C LEU A 385 3.87 -4.69 24.86
N ASP A 386 4.22 -3.75 25.75
CA ASP A 386 5.36 -3.91 26.65
C ASP A 386 5.14 -5.06 27.66
N GLU A 387 3.90 -5.26 28.12
CA GLU A 387 3.53 -6.39 28.98
C GLU A 387 3.51 -7.70 28.19
N ALA A 388 2.93 -7.71 26.99
CA ALA A 388 2.88 -8.89 26.12
C ALA A 388 4.29 -9.38 25.76
N VAL A 389 5.19 -8.46 25.40
CA VAL A 389 6.60 -8.78 25.08
C VAL A 389 7.37 -9.27 26.32
N ARG A 390 7.11 -8.71 27.51
CA ARG A 390 7.78 -9.17 28.75
C ARG A 390 7.34 -10.56 29.18
N THR A 391 6.07 -10.88 29.00
CA THR A 391 5.47 -12.14 29.46
C THR A 391 5.50 -13.23 28.39
N GLY A 392 5.59 -12.86 27.11
CA GLY A 392 5.50 -13.76 25.97
C GLY A 392 4.09 -14.31 25.75
N GLY A 393 3.05 -13.61 26.21
CA GLY A 393 1.67 -14.08 26.15
C GLY A 393 0.64 -12.97 26.02
N ALA A 394 -0.62 -13.38 25.85
CA ALA A 394 -1.75 -12.46 25.75
C ALA A 394 -1.86 -11.56 26.98
N VAL A 395 -2.37 -10.36 26.78
CA VAL A 395 -2.59 -9.36 27.83
C VAL A 395 -4.06 -9.18 28.13
N GLU A 396 -4.40 -8.85 29.38
CA GLU A 396 -5.76 -8.48 29.73
C GLU A 396 -6.11 -7.12 29.13
N LEU A 397 -6.82 -7.16 28.01
CA LEU A 397 -7.55 -6.01 27.47
C LEU A 397 -8.72 -5.79 28.44
N GLY A 398 -8.49 -5.04 29.52
CA GLY A 398 -9.48 -4.87 30.59
C GLY A 398 -10.87 -4.49 30.05
N THR A 399 -11.93 -4.61 30.88
CA THR A 399 -13.29 -4.13 30.58
C THR A 399 -13.33 -2.60 30.59
N ALA A 400 -12.45 -1.97 29.86
CA ALA A 400 -12.47 -0.54 29.76
C ALA A 400 -13.76 -0.18 29.02
N HIS A 401 -14.40 0.90 29.48
CA HIS A 401 -15.75 1.36 29.13
C HIS A 401 -16.00 1.60 27.62
N TRP A 402 -15.13 1.10 26.74
CA TRP A 402 -15.08 1.29 25.31
C TRP A 402 -15.51 0.12 24.45
N ALA A 403 -15.44 -1.11 24.95
CA ALA A 403 -16.23 -2.22 24.44
C ALA A 403 -17.46 -2.32 25.35
N GLY A 404 -18.65 -2.62 24.82
CA GLY A 404 -19.80 -2.96 25.68
C GLY A 404 -19.52 -4.19 26.55
N GLU A 405 -20.56 -4.87 27.04
CA GLU A 405 -20.46 -6.12 27.83
C GLU A 405 -19.88 -7.33 27.05
N ILE A 406 -19.03 -7.12 26.03
CA ILE A 406 -18.43 -8.17 25.21
C ILE A 406 -16.99 -8.38 25.68
N ASP A 407 -16.67 -9.62 26.04
CA ASP A 407 -15.30 -10.08 26.29
C ASP A 407 -14.40 -9.78 25.07
N PRO A 408 -13.39 -8.90 25.22
CA PRO A 408 -12.49 -8.52 24.13
C PRO A 408 -11.76 -9.70 23.48
N ALA A 409 -11.44 -10.75 24.25
CA ALA A 409 -10.78 -11.94 23.71
C ALA A 409 -11.71 -12.72 22.78
N ALA A 410 -12.96 -12.95 23.21
CA ALA A 410 -13.99 -13.57 22.39
C ALA A 410 -14.34 -12.74 21.15
N LEU A 411 -14.34 -11.40 21.27
CA LEU A 411 -14.54 -10.49 20.15
C LEU A 411 -13.43 -10.62 19.11
N ALA A 412 -12.17 -10.63 19.55
CA ALA A 412 -11.05 -10.72 18.63
C ALA A 412 -11.00 -12.06 17.88
N VAL A 413 -11.28 -13.18 18.55
CA VAL A 413 -11.43 -14.49 17.89
C VAL A 413 -12.52 -14.45 16.82
N ARG A 414 -13.64 -13.76 17.08
CA ARG A 414 -14.72 -13.60 16.09
C ARG A 414 -14.30 -12.72 14.90
N VAL A 415 -13.55 -11.66 15.14
CA VAL A 415 -13.03 -10.77 14.08
C VAL A 415 -12.03 -11.50 13.20
N ASP A 416 -11.08 -12.20 13.83
CA ASP A 416 -10.09 -12.98 13.11
C ASP A 416 -10.76 -14.06 12.25
N ARG A 417 -11.78 -14.75 12.79
CA ARG A 417 -12.59 -15.69 12.01
C ARG A 417 -13.27 -15.03 10.81
N GLN A 418 -13.88 -13.86 10.99
CA GLN A 418 -14.55 -13.14 9.90
C GLN A 418 -13.56 -12.64 8.84
N ARG A 419 -12.37 -12.19 9.26
CA ARG A 419 -11.27 -11.81 8.38
C ARG A 419 -10.81 -13.01 7.56
N GLN A 420 -10.52 -14.13 8.22
CA GLN A 420 -10.06 -15.37 7.58
C GLN A 420 -11.08 -15.89 6.57
N ALA A 421 -12.39 -15.80 6.85
CA ALA A 421 -13.42 -16.19 5.88
C ALA A 421 -13.39 -15.33 4.61
N SER A 422 -13.17 -14.02 4.75
CA SER A 422 -13.02 -13.11 3.60
C SER A 422 -11.74 -13.38 2.81
N GLU A 423 -10.64 -13.70 3.48
CA GLU A 423 -9.35 -14.01 2.83
C GLU A 423 -9.41 -15.37 2.12
N ALA A 424 -10.02 -16.38 2.76
CA ALA A 424 -10.23 -17.72 2.21
C ALA A 424 -10.95 -17.71 0.86
N ALA A 425 -11.92 -16.80 0.67
CA ALA A 425 -12.61 -16.64 -0.61
C ALA A 425 -11.65 -16.31 -1.78
N THR A 426 -10.48 -15.73 -1.48
CA THR A 426 -9.48 -15.35 -2.50
C THR A 426 -8.32 -16.34 -2.65
N THR A 427 -8.07 -17.17 -1.63
CA THR A 427 -6.93 -18.11 -1.60
C THR A 427 -7.35 -19.57 -1.81
N ALA A 428 -8.62 -19.91 -1.58
CA ALA A 428 -9.09 -21.30 -1.61
C ALA A 428 -8.85 -22.00 -2.95
N ALA A 429 -9.07 -21.30 -4.06
CA ALA A 429 -8.82 -21.85 -5.40
C ALA A 429 -7.37 -22.30 -5.59
N ALA A 430 -6.40 -21.44 -5.25
CA ALA A 430 -4.97 -21.72 -5.39
C ALA A 430 -4.50 -22.79 -4.39
N MET A 431 -5.08 -22.82 -3.19
CA MET A 431 -4.83 -23.87 -2.21
C MET A 431 -5.26 -25.24 -2.73
N VAL A 432 -6.44 -25.35 -3.36
CA VAL A 432 -6.91 -26.62 -3.93
C VAL A 432 -5.97 -27.13 -5.02
N GLU A 433 -5.41 -26.24 -5.86
CA GLU A 433 -4.39 -26.62 -6.85
C GLU A 433 -3.10 -27.13 -6.17
N ALA A 434 -2.71 -26.56 -5.03
CA ALA A 434 -1.56 -27.04 -4.25
C ALA A 434 -1.79 -28.43 -3.63
N LEU A 435 -3.03 -28.87 -3.42
CA LEU A 435 -3.35 -30.22 -2.91
C LEU A 435 -3.02 -31.33 -3.93
N ASP A 436 -2.92 -31.02 -5.22
CA ASP A 436 -2.59 -32.01 -6.26
C ASP A 436 -1.23 -32.68 -5.97
N ALA A 437 -0.26 -31.94 -5.43
CA ALA A 437 1.06 -32.44 -5.10
C ALA A 437 1.08 -33.42 -3.90
N VAL A 438 0.04 -33.40 -3.05
CA VAL A 438 -0.04 -34.16 -1.79
C VAL A 438 -1.03 -35.32 -1.88
N THR A 439 -2.02 -35.23 -2.78
CA THR A 439 -3.08 -36.23 -2.94
C THR A 439 -2.83 -37.25 -4.07
N ASP A 440 -1.67 -37.18 -4.73
CA ASP A 440 -1.32 -38.05 -5.86
C ASP A 440 -1.09 -39.51 -5.40
N GLY A 441 -1.64 -40.47 -6.16
CA GLY A 441 -1.46 -41.91 -5.94
C GLY A 441 -2.57 -42.66 -5.18
N SER A 442 -3.57 -41.99 -4.60
CA SER A 442 -4.71 -42.62 -3.91
C SER A 442 -5.93 -42.81 -4.84
N ARG A 443 -6.60 -43.97 -4.74
CA ARG A 443 -7.87 -44.21 -5.46
C ARG A 443 -9.01 -43.61 -4.62
N ARG A 444 -9.16 -42.29 -4.68
CA ARG A 444 -10.20 -41.45 -4.04
C ARG A 444 -9.91 -41.05 -2.57
N PRO A 445 -8.92 -40.16 -2.32
CA PRO A 445 -8.51 -39.78 -0.97
C PRO A 445 -9.59 -39.00 -0.21
N VAL A 446 -9.57 -39.11 1.12
CA VAL A 446 -10.41 -38.33 2.05
C VAL A 446 -9.61 -37.13 2.57
N VAL A 447 -10.08 -35.92 2.26
CA VAL A 447 -9.46 -34.66 2.69
C VAL A 447 -10.31 -34.01 3.77
N GLY A 448 -9.74 -33.85 4.96
CA GLY A 448 -10.33 -33.14 6.08
C GLY A 448 -9.95 -31.65 6.05
N PHE A 449 -10.83 -30.77 6.49
CA PHE A 449 -10.58 -29.34 6.66
C PHE A 449 -10.93 -28.90 8.08
N ALA A 450 -10.02 -28.19 8.76
CA ALA A 450 -10.21 -27.62 10.09
C ALA A 450 -9.66 -26.18 10.19
N GLY A 451 -10.16 -25.37 11.13
CA GLY A 451 -9.76 -23.97 11.32
C GLY A 451 -10.87 -22.94 11.02
N ALA A 452 -10.58 -21.64 11.16
CA ALA A 452 -11.61 -20.60 11.24
C ALA A 452 -12.38 -20.32 9.93
N ALA A 453 -11.89 -20.82 8.78
CA ALA A 453 -12.55 -20.74 7.48
C ALA A 453 -12.55 -22.09 6.72
N ALA A 454 -12.46 -23.21 7.46
CA ALA A 454 -12.36 -24.56 6.91
C ALA A 454 -13.49 -24.90 5.90
N ASP A 455 -14.67 -24.35 6.14
CA ASP A 455 -15.86 -24.50 5.34
C ASP A 455 -15.72 -23.94 3.92
N VAL A 456 -15.11 -22.76 3.78
CA VAL A 456 -14.85 -22.13 2.48
C VAL A 456 -13.89 -22.99 1.65
N TYR A 457 -12.80 -23.46 2.26
CA TYR A 457 -11.83 -24.31 1.60
C TYR A 457 -12.39 -25.70 1.26
N ALA A 458 -13.18 -26.29 2.17
CA ALA A 458 -13.87 -27.57 1.94
C ALA A 458 -14.84 -27.48 0.76
N GLN A 459 -15.65 -26.41 0.71
CA GLN A 459 -16.59 -26.20 -0.38
C GLN A 459 -15.87 -26.00 -1.72
N GLU A 460 -14.81 -25.20 -1.76
CA GLU A 460 -14.03 -24.98 -2.99
C GLU A 460 -13.33 -26.26 -3.46
N CYS A 461 -12.81 -27.06 -2.53
CA CYS A 461 -12.22 -28.37 -2.83
C CYS A 461 -13.27 -29.31 -3.44
N SER A 462 -14.45 -29.42 -2.83
CA SER A 462 -15.54 -30.26 -3.34
C SER A 462 -15.99 -29.85 -4.74
N ASN A 463 -16.02 -28.54 -5.03
CA ASN A 463 -16.41 -28.02 -6.34
C ASN A 463 -15.39 -28.37 -7.45
N ARG A 464 -14.08 -28.32 -7.14
CA ARG A 464 -13.00 -28.48 -8.12
C ARG A 464 -12.48 -29.91 -8.25
N ARG A 465 -12.60 -30.71 -7.19
CA ARG A 465 -12.04 -32.06 -7.06
C ARG A 465 -13.13 -33.07 -6.72
N PRO A 466 -14.03 -33.43 -7.66
CA PRO A 466 -15.06 -34.45 -7.41
C PRO A 466 -14.48 -35.88 -7.22
N ASP A 467 -13.18 -36.03 -7.48
CA ASP A 467 -12.38 -37.22 -7.28
C ASP A 467 -11.92 -37.42 -5.83
N VAL A 468 -12.10 -36.44 -4.94
CA VAL A 468 -11.78 -36.56 -3.50
C VAL A 468 -13.04 -36.55 -2.64
N SER A 469 -13.00 -37.21 -1.48
CA SER A 469 -14.07 -37.10 -0.47
C SER A 469 -13.71 -35.98 0.50
N VAL A 470 -14.61 -35.03 0.73
CA VAL A 470 -14.34 -33.86 1.56
C VAL A 470 -15.06 -33.95 2.90
N VAL A 471 -14.33 -33.77 3.99
CA VAL A 471 -14.85 -33.71 5.36
C VAL A 471 -14.52 -32.35 5.96
N CYS A 472 -15.54 -31.61 6.42
CA CYS A 472 -15.33 -30.38 7.19
C CYS A 472 -15.42 -30.72 8.69
N LEU A 473 -14.34 -30.46 9.42
CA LEU A 473 -14.24 -30.67 10.86
C LEU A 473 -14.63 -29.38 11.57
N VAL A 474 -15.67 -29.46 12.40
CA VAL A 474 -16.22 -28.30 13.12
C VAL A 474 -16.04 -28.52 14.63
N PRO A 475 -15.51 -27.54 15.40
CA PRO A 475 -15.36 -27.70 16.84
C PRO A 475 -16.71 -27.95 17.55
N ASP A 476 -16.70 -28.78 18.60
CA ASP A 476 -17.89 -29.03 19.41
C ASP A 476 -18.50 -27.73 19.96
N GLY A 477 -19.82 -27.55 19.75
CA GLY A 477 -20.57 -26.38 20.22
C GLY A 477 -20.62 -25.19 19.24
N ALA A 478 -19.92 -25.24 18.11
CA ALA A 478 -20.10 -24.24 17.05
C ALA A 478 -21.45 -24.49 16.32
N THR A 479 -22.27 -23.45 16.20
CA THR A 479 -23.54 -23.48 15.47
C THR A 479 -23.46 -22.59 14.22
N ASP A 480 -24.08 -23.07 13.14
CA ASP A 480 -24.15 -22.49 11.79
C ASP A 480 -22.84 -22.41 10.99
N VAL A 481 -22.58 -23.45 10.20
CA VAL A 481 -21.73 -23.37 9.01
C VAL A 481 -22.64 -23.63 7.80
N PRO A 482 -22.88 -22.65 6.91
CA PRO A 482 -23.77 -22.81 5.77
C PRO A 482 -23.05 -23.59 4.66
N LEU A 483 -22.98 -24.91 4.81
CA LEU A 483 -22.42 -25.82 3.79
C LEU A 483 -23.53 -26.42 2.93
N THR A 484 -23.24 -26.68 1.66
CA THR A 484 -24.14 -27.40 0.76
C THR A 484 -24.23 -28.90 1.11
N GLU A 485 -25.23 -29.64 0.61
CA GLU A 485 -25.48 -31.07 0.89
C GLU A 485 -24.31 -32.03 0.56
N VAL A 486 -23.22 -31.55 -0.05
CA VAL A 486 -22.11 -32.36 -0.58
C VAL A 486 -20.94 -32.50 0.41
N VAL A 487 -20.83 -31.64 1.43
CA VAL A 487 -19.74 -31.68 2.42
C VAL A 487 -20.18 -32.41 3.68
N THR A 488 -19.50 -33.50 4.04
CA THR A 488 -19.79 -34.20 5.31
C THR A 488 -19.20 -33.41 6.47
N CYS A 489 -20.05 -32.93 7.37
CA CYS A 489 -19.60 -32.26 8.60
C CYS A 489 -19.42 -33.28 9.72
N ARG A 490 -18.28 -33.21 10.41
CA ARG A 490 -18.01 -34.02 11.61
C ARG A 490 -17.60 -33.08 12.74
N SER A 491 -18.21 -33.25 13.91
CA SER A 491 -17.76 -32.51 15.09
C SER A 491 -16.45 -33.12 15.60
N TYR A 492 -15.55 -32.29 16.12
CA TYR A 492 -14.31 -32.76 16.73
C TYR A 492 -14.01 -31.96 17.99
N SER A 493 -13.30 -32.58 18.92
CA SER A 493 -12.72 -31.88 20.05
C SER A 493 -11.21 -31.71 19.86
N THR A 494 -10.71 -30.54 20.28
CA THR A 494 -9.31 -30.16 20.09
C THR A 494 -8.40 -31.13 20.86
N GLY A 495 -7.47 -31.80 20.17
CA GLY A 495 -6.56 -32.78 20.75
C GLY A 495 -6.99 -34.24 20.61
N GLU A 496 -8.02 -34.54 19.82
CA GLU A 496 -8.41 -35.91 19.46
C GLU A 496 -7.88 -36.36 18.08
N SER A 497 -7.80 -37.69 17.88
CA SER A 497 -7.44 -38.29 16.58
C SER A 497 -8.54 -38.03 15.56
N VAL A 498 -8.12 -37.76 14.32
CA VAL A 498 -9.01 -37.61 13.18
C VAL A 498 -8.91 -38.87 12.33
N ASP A 499 -9.71 -39.87 12.70
CA ASP A 499 -9.74 -41.15 12.01
C ASP A 499 -10.43 -41.03 10.62
N ASP A 500 -10.04 -41.90 9.69
CA ASP A 500 -10.57 -41.98 8.31
C ASP A 500 -10.29 -40.76 7.41
N VAL A 501 -9.25 -39.96 7.70
CA VAL A 501 -8.78 -38.85 6.86
C VAL A 501 -7.36 -39.13 6.36
N ASP A 502 -7.15 -39.08 5.04
CA ASP A 502 -5.84 -39.28 4.42
C ASP A 502 -4.98 -38.01 4.47
N THR A 503 -5.60 -36.84 4.30
CA THR A 503 -4.93 -35.54 4.36
C THR A 503 -5.77 -34.55 5.15
N LEU A 504 -5.20 -33.93 6.17
CA LEU A 504 -5.86 -32.88 6.92
C LEU A 504 -5.29 -31.51 6.54
N VAL A 505 -6.16 -30.64 6.03
CA VAL A 505 -5.89 -29.23 5.80
C VAL A 505 -6.25 -28.45 7.06
N VAL A 506 -5.29 -27.76 7.66
CA VAL A 506 -5.51 -26.91 8.83
C VAL A 506 -5.28 -25.46 8.44
N VAL A 507 -6.33 -24.65 8.56
CA VAL A 507 -6.32 -23.22 8.22
C VAL A 507 -5.90 -22.40 9.42
N ASP A 508 -4.87 -21.59 9.22
CA ASP A 508 -4.20 -20.71 10.18
C ASP A 508 -4.01 -21.35 11.56
N PRO A 509 -3.36 -22.52 11.64
CA PRO A 509 -3.22 -23.27 12.90
C PRO A 509 -2.48 -22.47 13.97
N PHE A 510 -1.60 -21.55 13.57
CA PHE A 510 -0.86 -20.69 14.48
C PHE A 510 -1.73 -19.60 15.10
N ALA A 511 -2.93 -19.32 14.58
CA ALA A 511 -3.91 -18.49 15.28
C ALA A 511 -4.60 -19.23 16.45
N LEU A 512 -4.56 -20.57 16.48
CA LEU A 512 -5.24 -21.38 17.49
C LEU A 512 -4.43 -21.56 18.78
N ALA A 513 -3.10 -21.69 18.65
CA ALA A 513 -2.22 -21.93 19.77
C ALA A 513 -0.79 -21.46 19.45
N ALA A 514 -0.04 -21.12 20.49
CA ALA A 514 1.40 -20.89 20.38
C ALA A 514 2.12 -22.14 19.83
N PRO A 515 3.25 -21.99 19.12
CA PRO A 515 3.94 -23.09 18.42
C PRO A 515 4.18 -24.36 19.27
N ALA A 516 4.50 -24.19 20.56
CA ALA A 516 4.71 -25.32 21.46
C ALA A 516 3.44 -26.15 21.71
N GLY A 517 2.30 -25.49 21.95
CA GLY A 517 1.01 -26.17 22.15
C GLY A 517 0.43 -26.69 20.83
N LEU A 518 0.69 -25.99 19.72
CA LEU A 518 0.24 -26.42 18.41
C LEU A 518 0.86 -27.75 17.97
N ALA A 519 2.13 -27.99 18.27
CA ALA A 519 2.78 -29.26 17.93
C ALA A 519 2.08 -30.47 18.55
N ASP A 520 1.65 -30.37 19.81
CA ASP A 520 0.92 -31.43 20.51
C ASP A 520 -0.47 -31.66 19.87
N LEU A 521 -1.16 -30.59 19.47
CA LEU A 521 -2.44 -30.66 18.77
C LEU A 521 -2.29 -31.35 17.41
N LEU A 522 -1.29 -30.98 16.61
CA LEU A 522 -1.03 -31.59 15.31
C LEU A 522 -0.62 -33.06 15.45
N ALA A 523 0.17 -33.41 16.46
CA ALA A 523 0.56 -34.79 16.74
C ALA A 523 -0.65 -35.66 17.09
N ALA A 524 -1.60 -35.10 17.85
CA ALA A 524 -2.81 -35.80 18.29
C ALA A 524 -3.75 -36.17 17.14
N THR A 525 -3.76 -35.39 16.04
CA THR A 525 -4.63 -35.66 14.87
C THR A 525 -4.38 -37.03 14.23
N GLY A 526 -3.14 -37.54 14.31
CA GLY A 526 -2.78 -38.87 13.85
C GLY A 526 -2.79 -39.11 12.32
N VAL A 527 -3.10 -38.10 11.52
CA VAL A 527 -3.25 -38.24 10.06
C VAL A 527 -1.91 -38.50 9.35
N PRO A 528 -1.89 -39.17 8.18
CA PRO A 528 -0.65 -39.42 7.46
C PRO A 528 -0.09 -38.15 6.79
N ASN A 529 -0.96 -37.26 6.29
CA ASN A 529 -0.55 -36.04 5.59
C ASN A 529 -1.22 -34.79 6.20
N LEU A 530 -0.44 -33.72 6.33
CA LEU A 530 -0.89 -32.40 6.73
C LEU A 530 -0.66 -31.38 5.62
N VAL A 531 -1.60 -30.45 5.50
CA VAL A 531 -1.41 -29.22 4.74
C VAL A 531 -1.79 -28.04 5.62
N LEU A 532 -0.81 -27.23 6.00
CA LEU A 532 -1.05 -26.02 6.79
C LEU A 532 -1.26 -24.85 5.84
N VAL A 533 -2.41 -24.19 5.92
CA VAL A 533 -2.70 -22.96 5.18
C VAL A 533 -2.50 -21.80 6.12
N THR A 534 -1.33 -21.16 6.08
CA THR A 534 -0.95 -20.15 7.09
C THR A 534 -0.29 -18.94 6.43
N ARG A 535 -0.41 -17.78 7.06
CA ARG A 535 0.47 -16.64 6.77
C ARG A 535 1.89 -16.98 7.23
N GLN A 536 2.87 -16.30 6.65
CA GLN A 536 4.27 -16.44 7.01
C GLN A 536 4.95 -15.07 7.05
N VAL A 537 5.66 -14.79 8.14
CA VAL A 537 6.56 -13.63 8.24
C VAL A 537 8.02 -14.04 7.98
N GLU A 538 8.83 -13.09 7.52
CA GLU A 538 10.27 -13.28 7.33
C GLU A 538 11.01 -13.05 8.65
N GLU A 539 12.08 -13.80 8.92
CA GLU A 539 12.90 -13.60 10.13
C GLU A 539 13.54 -12.20 10.18
N SER A 540 13.74 -11.56 9.02
CA SER A 540 14.22 -10.18 8.91
C SER A 540 13.88 -9.58 7.55
N GLY A 541 13.79 -8.24 7.48
CA GLY A 541 13.58 -7.51 6.22
C GLY A 541 12.20 -7.68 5.59
N GLY A 542 11.23 -8.18 6.36
CA GLY A 542 9.82 -8.27 5.97
C GLY A 542 9.09 -6.92 6.02
N ASP A 543 7.81 -6.97 5.67
CA ASP A 543 6.93 -5.80 5.68
C ASP A 543 6.52 -5.43 7.11
N ALA A 544 6.48 -4.13 7.41
CA ALA A 544 6.17 -3.64 8.76
C ALA A 544 4.72 -3.96 9.18
N ASP A 545 3.78 -4.00 8.23
CA ASP A 545 2.39 -4.33 8.52
C ASP A 545 2.23 -5.82 8.85
N ASP A 546 3.00 -6.71 8.19
CA ASP A 546 3.03 -8.13 8.51
C ASP A 546 3.61 -8.39 9.91
N TYR A 547 4.66 -7.66 10.30
CA TYR A 547 5.20 -7.72 11.67
C TYR A 547 4.25 -7.12 12.71
N ALA A 548 3.49 -6.09 12.34
CA ALA A 548 2.49 -5.53 13.22
C ALA A 548 1.36 -6.54 13.48
N ASP A 549 0.89 -7.30 12.48
CA ASP A 549 -0.11 -8.36 12.64
C ASP A 549 0.37 -9.46 13.61
N ASP A 550 1.64 -9.85 13.53
CA ASP A 550 2.24 -10.81 14.48
C ASP A 550 2.21 -10.30 15.93
N LEU A 551 2.62 -9.04 16.13
CA LEU A 551 2.55 -8.41 17.45
C LEU A 551 1.12 -8.21 17.96
N VAL A 552 0.15 -7.95 17.07
CA VAL A 552 -1.28 -7.95 17.43
C VAL A 552 -1.66 -9.32 18.01
N ARG A 553 -1.36 -10.42 17.29
CA ARG A 553 -1.69 -11.79 17.73
C ARG A 553 -1.04 -12.13 19.07
N LEU A 554 0.20 -11.70 19.29
CA LEU A 554 0.87 -11.85 20.58
C LEU A 554 0.08 -11.16 21.70
N CYS A 555 -0.33 -9.91 21.50
CA CYS A 555 -1.04 -9.16 22.53
C CYS A 555 -2.45 -9.71 22.78
N VAL A 556 -3.18 -10.07 21.73
CA VAL A 556 -4.60 -10.41 21.81
C VAL A 556 -4.81 -11.87 22.25
N THR A 557 -4.10 -12.80 21.62
CA THR A 557 -4.32 -14.25 21.79
C THR A 557 -3.09 -14.98 22.31
N GLY A 558 -1.93 -14.33 22.41
CA GLY A 558 -0.67 -14.99 22.79
C GLY A 558 -0.18 -15.94 21.70
N THR A 559 -0.67 -15.76 20.48
CA THR A 559 -0.32 -16.56 19.31
C THR A 559 0.54 -15.76 18.34
N SER A 560 0.86 -16.31 17.17
CA SER A 560 1.78 -15.67 16.23
C SER A 560 1.35 -15.80 14.77
N VAL A 561 1.93 -14.95 13.93
CA VAL A 561 2.16 -15.26 12.52
C VAL A 561 3.53 -15.95 12.46
N PRO A 562 3.61 -17.20 12.02
CA PRO A 562 4.85 -17.96 12.17
C PRO A 562 5.91 -17.57 11.13
N THR A 563 7.18 -17.72 11.48
CA THR A 563 8.25 -17.78 10.47
C THR A 563 8.31 -19.16 9.81
N ARG A 564 8.97 -19.27 8.66
CA ARG A 564 9.20 -20.57 8.01
C ARG A 564 9.94 -21.57 8.90
N ARG A 565 10.83 -21.07 9.77
CA ARG A 565 11.54 -21.90 10.75
C ARG A 565 10.58 -22.43 11.79
N GLU A 566 9.72 -21.59 12.35
CA GLU A 566 8.73 -22.00 13.36
C GLU A 566 7.73 -23.02 12.83
N ILE A 567 7.29 -22.87 11.56
CA ILE A 567 6.45 -23.88 10.88
C ILE A 567 7.15 -25.24 10.87
N ARG A 568 8.39 -25.27 10.37
CA ARG A 568 9.19 -26.50 10.31
C ARG A 568 9.41 -27.11 11.69
N ASP A 569 9.84 -26.31 12.66
CA ASP A 569 10.15 -26.79 14.01
C ASP A 569 8.90 -27.35 14.71
N THR A 570 7.74 -26.73 14.47
CA THR A 570 6.43 -27.19 14.98
C THR A 570 6.04 -28.53 14.34
N LEU A 571 6.15 -28.65 13.02
CA LEU A 571 5.89 -29.90 12.29
C LEU A 571 6.82 -31.03 12.74
N GLU A 572 8.11 -30.76 12.89
CA GLU A 572 9.09 -31.74 13.34
C GLU A 572 8.79 -32.23 14.76
N ARG A 573 8.42 -31.33 15.67
CA ARG A 573 7.99 -31.70 17.03
C ARG A 573 6.69 -32.51 17.02
N ALA A 574 5.78 -32.23 16.08
CA ALA A 574 4.54 -32.97 15.90
C ALA A 574 4.75 -34.37 15.25
N GLY A 575 5.98 -34.71 14.83
CA GLY A 575 6.29 -35.99 14.19
C GLY A 575 6.11 -35.98 12.67
N TYR A 576 6.12 -34.82 12.02
CA TYR A 576 5.99 -34.66 10.58
C TYR A 576 7.28 -34.14 9.94
N THR A 577 7.43 -34.36 8.64
CA THR A 577 8.50 -33.81 7.80
C THR A 577 7.88 -32.86 6.79
N MET A 578 8.37 -31.63 6.73
CA MET A 578 7.90 -30.63 5.76
C MET A 578 8.42 -30.98 4.35
N ASP A 579 7.51 -31.29 3.43
CA ASP A 579 7.82 -31.74 2.07
C ASP A 579 7.96 -30.57 1.09
N GLY A 580 7.17 -29.51 1.29
CA GLY A 580 7.15 -28.35 0.42
C GLY A 580 6.24 -27.24 0.91
N ALA A 581 6.35 -26.07 0.29
CA ALA A 581 5.48 -24.92 0.56
C ALA A 581 5.21 -24.16 -0.74
N VAL A 582 3.95 -23.81 -1.00
CA VAL A 582 3.51 -23.08 -2.19
C VAL A 582 2.73 -21.84 -1.75
N ALA A 583 3.00 -20.69 -2.36
CA ALA A 583 2.25 -19.47 -2.11
C ALA A 583 0.85 -19.58 -2.73
N VAL A 584 -0.18 -19.26 -1.96
CA VAL A 584 -1.60 -19.33 -2.39
C VAL A 584 -2.28 -17.96 -2.46
N GLY A 585 -1.49 -16.88 -2.31
CA GLY A 585 -1.91 -15.49 -2.47
C GLY A 585 -1.98 -14.71 -1.16
N TRP A 586 -1.84 -13.38 -1.24
CA TRP A 586 -2.00 -12.45 -0.11
C TRP A 586 -1.17 -12.78 1.15
N GLY A 587 0.03 -13.32 0.98
CA GLY A 587 0.91 -13.70 2.09
C GLY A 587 0.64 -15.10 2.69
N PHE A 588 -0.36 -15.82 2.19
CA PHE A 588 -0.66 -17.19 2.61
C PHE A 588 0.17 -18.23 1.85
N TRP A 589 0.51 -19.29 2.56
CA TRP A 589 1.23 -20.45 2.06
C TRP A 589 0.46 -21.73 2.39
N ALA A 590 0.44 -22.66 1.45
CA ALA A 590 0.08 -24.05 1.69
C ALA A 590 1.37 -24.85 1.91
N VAL A 591 1.57 -25.33 3.14
CA VAL A 591 2.75 -26.09 3.56
C VAL A 591 2.38 -27.56 3.72
N ALA A 592 2.94 -28.41 2.86
CA ALA A 592 2.71 -29.85 2.88
C ALA A 592 3.70 -30.56 3.81
N ALA A 593 3.20 -31.52 4.58
CA ALA A 593 4.01 -32.33 5.46
C ALA A 593 3.48 -33.77 5.61
N THR A 594 4.40 -34.72 5.77
CA THR A 594 4.12 -36.16 5.90
C THR A 594 4.58 -36.69 7.25
N ARG A 595 3.80 -37.60 7.83
CA ARG A 595 4.13 -38.19 9.14
C ARG A 595 5.33 -39.14 9.05
N ARG A 596 6.23 -39.11 10.05
CA ARG A 596 7.42 -39.96 10.13
C ARG A 596 7.15 -41.38 10.58
#